data_AF-A0A7K2Z7A0-F1
#
_entry.id   AF-A0A7K2Z7A0-F1
#
_cell.length_a   1.000
_cell.length_b   1.000
_cell.length_c   1.000
_cell.angle_alpha   90.00
_cell.angle_beta   90.00
_cell.angle_gamma   90.00
#
_symmetry.space_group_name_H-M   'P 1'
#
loop_
_entity.id
_entity.type
_entity.pdbx_description
1 polymer ?
#
loop_
_entity_poly.entity_id
_entity_poly.type
_entity_poly.pdbx_seq_one_letter_code
_entity_poly.pdbx_strand_id
1 'polypeptide(L)'
;AAAADARTAAAELGGVYRTRCEEAAEPDEASCPALKKASEAASDAATTAADVSKLVTGQNGELNTLSTHLAAFQKQAENLAQRAPNLESDLEKAVKDVNALNTGAQKVAKGAVALHTGLGNARTGSADLNTGMGKLKTGAENLDGGLFRLGDGSAELAQGLNDGVEKIPDYDKKDRDARTDVMADPVKLASKSLHAAPNYGTGFAPYFIPLSLWVGAMVAYMIIQPLNKRALSTGASAWRIAFAGWLPVAAIGILQVGALMAVLHWGLGLEMARSAGTIAFLALVTCCFASIVQWLNACFGAAGRILVLVVLMLQLTSAGGTYPVQTSPGFFGAIHPYLPMTYVVEGLRRLITGGPLGPVWLGCAVLGAFTVGALALTAFTARRKQVWSLSRLHPELSL
;
A
#
# COMPACT_ATOMS: atom_id res chain seq x y z
N ALA A 1 142.22 -37.55 38.00
CA ALA A 1 143.67 -37.79 38.09
C ALA A 1 144.05 -38.20 39.51
N ALA A 2 144.03 -37.29 40.50
CA ALA A 2 144.44 -37.58 41.89
C ALA A 2 143.80 -38.81 42.57
N ALA A 3 142.52 -39.10 42.35
CA ALA A 3 141.84 -40.28 42.92
C ALA A 3 142.34 -41.62 42.34
N ALA A 4 142.75 -41.63 41.07
CA ALA A 4 143.31 -42.81 40.44
C ALA A 4 144.72 -43.08 40.96
N ASP A 5 145.55 -42.03 41.08
CA ASP A 5 146.90 -42.13 41.62
C ASP A 5 146.92 -42.60 43.09
N ALA A 6 145.98 -42.13 43.91
CA ALA A 6 145.84 -42.55 45.30
C ALA A 6 145.46 -44.04 45.46
N ARG A 7 144.60 -44.58 44.58
CA ARG A 7 144.26 -46.01 44.57
C ARG A 7 145.45 -46.89 44.22
N THR A 8 146.27 -46.46 43.26
CA THR A 8 147.47 -47.18 42.85
C THR A 8 148.47 -47.24 44.01
N ALA A 9 148.71 -46.11 44.68
CA ALA A 9 149.60 -46.05 45.85
C ALA A 9 149.10 -46.91 47.03
N ALA A 10 147.78 -46.93 47.28
CA ALA A 10 147.19 -47.80 48.31
C ALA A 10 147.31 -49.29 47.99
N ALA A 11 147.12 -49.67 46.71
CA ALA A 11 147.28 -51.04 46.26
C ALA A 11 148.73 -51.54 46.38
N GLU A 12 149.72 -50.69 46.06
CA GLU A 12 151.13 -50.98 46.24
C GLU A 12 151.49 -51.17 47.73
N LEU A 13 151.06 -50.27 48.61
CA LEU A 13 151.29 -50.37 50.06
C LEU A 13 150.62 -51.61 50.69
N GLY A 14 149.41 -51.95 50.25
CA GLY A 14 148.73 -53.18 50.67
C GLY A 14 149.41 -54.45 50.18
N GLY A 15 150.01 -54.42 48.99
CA GLY A 15 150.85 -55.50 48.47
C GLY A 15 152.11 -55.74 49.30
N VAL A 16 152.78 -54.66 49.73
CA VAL A 16 153.96 -54.71 50.62
C VAL A 16 153.60 -55.26 52.00
N TYR A 17 152.46 -54.88 52.57
CA TYR A 17 151.98 -55.44 53.84
C TYR A 17 151.71 -56.96 53.72
N ARG A 18 151.03 -57.40 52.67
CA ARG A 18 150.72 -58.82 52.45
C ARG A 18 151.98 -59.70 52.36
N THR A 19 152.97 -59.27 51.58
CA THR A 19 154.23 -60.02 51.42
C THR A 19 155.11 -60.04 52.67
N ARG A 20 155.15 -58.96 53.45
CA ARG A 20 156.05 -58.82 54.62
C ARG A 20 155.45 -59.39 55.91
N CYS A 21 154.13 -59.46 56.02
CA CYS A 21 153.45 -59.73 57.29
C CYS A 21 152.45 -60.89 57.25
N GLU A 22 151.83 -61.17 56.10
CA GLU A 22 150.92 -62.33 55.97
C GLU A 22 151.62 -63.56 55.37
N GLU A 23 152.61 -63.37 54.49
CA GLU A 23 153.24 -64.46 53.71
C GLU A 23 154.68 -64.82 54.14
N ALA A 24 155.25 -64.19 55.18
CA ALA A 24 156.63 -64.40 55.62
C ALA A 24 156.78 -65.54 56.66
N ALA A 25 157.84 -66.36 56.54
CA ALA A 25 158.09 -67.55 57.37
C ALA A 25 158.59 -67.26 58.80
N GLU A 26 159.14 -66.06 59.04
CA GLU A 26 159.32 -65.45 60.37
C GLU A 26 158.87 -63.99 60.28
N PRO A 27 157.62 -63.67 60.64
CA PRO A 27 157.14 -62.29 60.66
C PRO A 27 157.79 -61.52 61.81
N ASP A 28 158.34 -60.34 61.51
CA ASP A 28 158.90 -59.42 62.50
C ASP A 28 157.74 -58.76 63.30
N GLU A 29 157.47 -59.28 64.51
CA GLU A 29 156.35 -58.84 65.36
C GLU A 29 156.40 -57.35 65.72
N ALA A 30 157.54 -56.67 65.55
CA ALA A 30 157.68 -55.25 65.85
C ALA A 30 157.17 -54.31 64.73
N SER A 31 157.28 -54.68 63.45
CA SER A 31 157.05 -53.76 62.31
C SER A 31 155.72 -53.97 61.57
N CYS A 32 155.11 -55.15 61.69
CA CYS A 32 153.86 -55.48 60.99
C CYS A 32 152.60 -54.70 61.39
N PRO A 33 152.38 -54.33 62.67
CA PRO A 33 151.25 -53.48 63.05
C PRO A 33 151.32 -52.08 62.41
N ALA A 34 152.52 -51.51 62.26
CA ALA A 34 152.72 -50.19 61.64
C ALA A 34 152.45 -50.23 60.12
N LEU A 35 152.88 -51.30 59.43
CA LEU A 35 152.60 -51.51 58.00
C LEU A 35 151.11 -51.74 57.72
N LYS A 36 150.40 -52.48 58.59
CA LYS A 36 148.93 -52.64 58.48
C LYS A 36 148.23 -51.28 58.54
N LYS A 37 148.60 -50.47 59.53
CA LYS A 37 148.03 -49.13 59.73
C LYS A 37 148.35 -48.19 58.57
N ALA A 38 149.54 -48.30 57.97
CA ALA A 38 149.92 -47.52 56.79
C ALA A 38 149.14 -47.96 55.52
N SER A 39 148.92 -49.25 55.33
CA SER A 39 148.09 -49.80 54.23
C SER A 39 146.63 -49.37 54.36
N GLU A 40 146.05 -49.50 55.56
CA GLU A 40 144.67 -49.06 55.83
C GLU A 40 144.52 -47.55 55.62
N ALA A 41 145.46 -46.74 56.14
CA ALA A 41 145.45 -45.29 55.93
C ALA A 41 145.60 -44.90 54.45
N ALA A 42 146.41 -45.64 53.67
CA ALA A 42 146.54 -45.41 52.24
C ALA A 42 145.24 -45.78 51.49
N SER A 43 144.60 -46.89 51.85
CA SER A 43 143.29 -47.29 51.29
C SER A 43 142.21 -46.26 51.62
N ASP A 44 142.15 -45.77 52.85
CA ASP A 44 141.21 -44.73 53.28
C ASP A 44 141.44 -43.40 52.55
N ALA A 45 142.71 -43.03 52.34
CA ALA A 45 143.06 -41.86 51.54
C ALA A 45 142.62 -42.02 50.07
N ALA A 46 142.72 -43.22 49.51
CA ALA A 46 142.29 -43.52 48.16
C ALA A 46 140.75 -43.48 47.99
N THR A 47 139.99 -44.01 48.96
CA THR A 47 138.54 -43.87 48.98
C THR A 47 138.12 -42.42 49.16
N THR A 48 138.77 -41.67 50.06
CA THR A 48 138.48 -40.25 50.27
C THR A 48 138.76 -39.44 49.00
N ALA A 49 139.86 -39.69 48.31
CA ALA A 49 140.16 -39.04 47.04
C ALA A 49 139.13 -39.38 45.95
N ALA A 50 138.63 -40.62 45.91
CA ALA A 50 137.58 -41.03 45.00
C ALA A 50 136.23 -40.37 45.29
N ASP A 51 135.87 -40.22 46.57
CA ASP A 51 134.64 -39.55 47.00
C ASP A 51 134.69 -38.05 46.70
N VAL A 52 135.84 -37.40 46.92
CA VAL A 52 136.07 -36.00 46.52
C VAL A 52 135.97 -35.85 45.01
N SER A 53 136.56 -36.76 44.23
CA SER A 53 136.45 -36.72 42.76
C SER A 53 135.00 -36.87 42.30
N LYS A 54 134.20 -37.76 42.93
CA LYS A 54 132.78 -37.92 42.65
C LYS A 54 132.00 -36.65 42.97
N LEU A 55 132.26 -36.02 44.12
CA LEU A 55 131.60 -34.80 44.57
C LEU A 55 131.87 -33.64 43.60
N VAL A 56 133.13 -33.47 43.17
CA VAL A 56 133.51 -32.41 42.22
C VAL A 56 132.85 -32.63 40.84
N THR A 57 132.79 -33.87 40.34
CA THR A 57 132.07 -34.16 39.08
C THR A 57 130.56 -33.98 39.22
N GLY A 58 129.97 -34.32 40.37
CA GLY A 58 128.54 -34.13 40.64
C GLY A 58 128.15 -32.66 40.70
N GLN A 59 128.91 -31.84 41.43
CA GLN A 59 128.63 -30.40 41.55
C GLN A 59 128.80 -29.65 40.22
N ASN A 60 129.73 -30.07 39.36
CA ASN A 60 129.90 -29.44 38.05
C ASN A 60 128.69 -29.73 37.11
N GLY A 61 128.03 -30.88 37.27
CA GLY A 61 126.78 -31.20 36.58
C GLY A 61 125.60 -30.35 37.05
N GLU A 62 125.45 -30.17 38.37
CA GLU A 62 124.38 -29.37 38.98
C GLU A 62 124.50 -27.87 38.64
N LEU A 63 125.71 -27.33 38.60
CA LEU A 63 125.97 -25.94 38.20
C LEU A 63 125.60 -25.67 36.74
N ASN A 64 125.81 -26.62 35.83
CA ASN A 64 125.36 -26.50 34.43
C ASN A 64 123.83 -26.55 34.30
N THR A 65 123.14 -27.39 35.09
CA THR A 65 121.67 -27.39 35.11
C THR A 65 121.09 -26.09 35.67
N LEU A 66 121.71 -25.51 36.71
CA LEU A 66 121.29 -24.23 37.27
C LEU A 66 121.47 -23.07 36.27
N SER A 67 122.58 -23.04 35.55
CA SER A 67 122.81 -22.08 34.45
C SER A 67 121.73 -22.18 33.36
N THR A 68 121.36 -23.40 32.99
CA THR A 68 120.33 -23.66 31.97
C THR A 68 118.95 -23.18 32.43
N HIS A 69 118.60 -23.42 33.69
CA HIS A 69 117.33 -22.95 34.27
C HIS A 69 117.27 -21.43 34.41
N LEU A 70 118.38 -20.78 34.81
CA LEU A 70 118.47 -19.32 34.87
C LEU A 70 118.30 -18.67 33.50
N ALA A 71 118.90 -19.25 32.45
CA ALA A 71 118.70 -18.80 31.08
C ALA A 71 117.24 -18.95 30.60
N ALA A 72 116.57 -20.05 30.98
CA ALA A 72 115.15 -20.24 30.68
C ALA A 72 114.24 -19.26 31.43
N PHE A 73 114.53 -18.99 32.70
CA PHE A 73 113.79 -18.04 33.52
C PHE A 73 113.95 -16.60 33.00
N GLN A 74 115.17 -16.21 32.61
CA GLN A 74 115.43 -14.91 32.00
C GLN A 74 114.63 -14.73 30.70
N LYS A 75 114.56 -15.77 29.84
CA LYS A 75 113.73 -15.75 28.63
C LYS A 75 112.23 -15.59 28.91
N GLN A 76 111.73 -16.18 29.99
CA GLN A 76 110.33 -16.05 30.38
C GLN A 76 110.04 -14.66 30.98
N ALA A 77 110.95 -14.14 31.81
CA ALA A 77 110.84 -12.80 32.37
C ALA A 77 110.91 -11.71 31.28
N GLU A 78 111.78 -11.85 30.28
CA GLU A 78 111.82 -10.96 29.10
C GLU A 78 110.54 -11.03 28.27
N ASN A 79 110.00 -12.23 28.01
CA ASN A 79 108.72 -12.38 27.32
C ASN A 79 107.56 -11.72 28.07
N LEU A 80 107.55 -11.83 29.41
CA LEU A 80 106.52 -11.23 30.23
C LEU A 80 106.66 -9.70 30.28
N ALA A 81 107.88 -9.19 30.41
CA ALA A 81 108.16 -7.75 30.38
C ALA A 81 107.83 -7.12 29.01
N GLN A 82 108.04 -7.83 27.89
CA GLN A 82 107.66 -7.37 26.56
C GLN A 82 106.13 -7.35 26.34
N ARG A 83 105.39 -8.24 27.01
CA ARG A 83 103.93 -8.36 26.86
C ARG A 83 103.13 -7.52 27.87
N ALA A 84 103.70 -7.25 29.04
CA ALA A 84 103.09 -6.45 30.10
C ALA A 84 102.56 -5.06 29.63
N PRO A 85 103.32 -4.24 28.85
CA PRO A 85 102.81 -2.94 28.41
C PRO A 85 101.67 -3.03 27.40
N ASN A 86 101.50 -4.17 26.71
CA ASN A 86 100.42 -4.37 25.74
C ASN A 86 99.18 -5.02 26.35
N LEU A 87 99.27 -5.60 27.55
CA LEU A 87 98.18 -6.35 28.18
C LEU A 87 96.98 -5.47 28.54
N GLU A 88 97.23 -4.24 29.01
CA GLU A 88 96.16 -3.26 29.30
C GLU A 88 95.41 -2.86 28.01
N SER A 89 96.17 -2.58 26.94
CA SER A 89 95.63 -2.26 25.61
C SER A 89 94.84 -3.43 25.01
N ASP A 90 95.36 -4.66 25.13
CA ASP A 90 94.69 -5.87 24.64
C ASP A 90 93.39 -6.15 25.41
N LEU A 91 93.37 -5.92 26.73
CA LEU A 91 92.16 -6.08 27.54
C LEU A 91 91.13 -4.99 27.24
N GLU A 92 91.56 -3.73 27.07
CA GLU A 92 90.67 -2.64 26.68
C GLU A 92 90.05 -2.91 25.29
N LYS A 93 90.85 -3.44 24.36
CA LYS A 93 90.40 -3.87 23.03
C LYS A 93 89.40 -5.03 23.13
N ALA A 94 89.69 -6.05 23.93
CA ALA A 94 88.77 -7.18 24.15
C ALA A 94 87.44 -6.71 24.76
N VAL A 95 87.45 -5.80 25.73
CA VAL A 95 86.23 -5.20 26.29
C VAL A 95 85.47 -4.39 25.23
N LYS A 96 86.16 -3.61 24.40
CA LYS A 96 85.55 -2.91 23.26
C LYS A 96 84.92 -3.88 22.26
N ASP A 97 85.60 -4.97 21.92
CA ASP A 97 85.12 -5.99 21.00
C ASP A 97 83.89 -6.74 21.59
N VAL A 98 83.89 -7.06 22.89
CA VAL A 98 82.74 -7.66 23.59
C VAL A 98 81.55 -6.70 23.61
N ASN A 99 81.77 -5.41 23.88
CA ASN A 99 80.70 -4.40 23.85
C ASN A 99 80.16 -4.19 22.42
N ALA A 100 81.02 -4.22 21.40
CA ALA A 100 80.62 -4.18 20.00
C ALA A 100 79.82 -5.43 19.61
N LEU A 101 80.24 -6.62 20.07
CA LEU A 101 79.53 -7.87 19.87
C LEU A 101 78.16 -7.87 20.56
N ASN A 102 78.07 -7.40 21.81
CA ASN A 102 76.81 -7.23 22.52
C ASN A 102 75.87 -6.26 21.78
N THR A 103 76.41 -5.13 21.28
CA THR A 103 75.65 -4.19 20.45
C THR A 103 75.17 -4.84 19.15
N GLY A 104 76.02 -5.64 18.51
CA GLY A 104 75.67 -6.44 17.33
C GLY A 104 74.56 -7.45 17.62
N ALA A 105 74.67 -8.20 18.71
CA ALA A 105 73.65 -9.16 19.15
C ALA A 105 72.31 -8.47 19.45
N GLN A 106 72.32 -7.31 20.10
CA GLN A 106 71.11 -6.50 20.32
C GLN A 106 70.47 -6.02 19.00
N LYS A 107 71.27 -5.63 18.00
CA LYS A 107 70.77 -5.27 16.66
C LYS A 107 70.14 -6.48 15.97
N VAL A 108 70.77 -7.65 16.04
CA VAL A 108 70.22 -8.90 15.49
C VAL A 108 68.92 -9.28 16.19
N ALA A 109 68.85 -9.18 17.51
CA ALA A 109 67.63 -9.45 18.27
C ALA A 109 66.49 -8.51 17.87
N LYS A 110 66.76 -7.20 17.73
CA LYS A 110 65.77 -6.23 17.22
C LYS A 110 65.34 -6.54 15.79
N GLY A 111 66.28 -6.92 14.91
CA GLY A 111 66.01 -7.35 13.55
C GLY A 111 65.14 -8.61 13.49
N ALA A 112 65.39 -9.58 14.36
CA ALA A 112 64.60 -10.81 14.47
C ALA A 112 63.17 -10.53 14.96
N VAL A 113 62.99 -9.63 15.93
CA VAL A 113 61.66 -9.18 16.37
C VAL A 113 60.92 -8.46 15.24
N ALA A 114 61.59 -7.55 14.53
CA ALA A 114 60.99 -6.85 13.39
C ALA A 114 60.59 -7.82 12.26
N LEU A 115 61.43 -8.82 11.97
CA LEU A 115 61.14 -9.87 11.00
C LEU A 115 59.94 -10.73 11.45
N HIS A 116 59.88 -11.13 12.72
CA HIS A 116 58.75 -11.88 13.27
C HIS A 116 57.44 -11.09 13.14
N THR A 117 57.45 -9.81 13.48
CA THR A 117 56.28 -8.93 13.28
C THR A 117 55.93 -8.79 11.81
N GLY A 118 56.91 -8.62 10.92
CA GLY A 118 56.71 -8.57 9.47
C GLY A 118 56.07 -9.84 8.91
N LEU A 119 56.52 -11.02 9.36
CA LEU A 119 55.93 -12.30 9.01
C LEU A 119 54.50 -12.46 9.57
N GLY A 120 54.26 -11.98 10.78
CA GLY A 120 52.92 -11.91 11.36
C GLY A 120 51.96 -11.07 10.52
N ASN A 121 52.38 -9.86 10.13
CA ASN A 121 51.61 -8.97 9.27
C ASN A 121 51.37 -9.57 7.89
N ALA A 122 52.38 -10.21 7.28
CA ALA A 122 52.25 -10.89 6.00
C ALA A 122 51.25 -12.07 6.07
N ARG A 123 51.25 -12.82 7.17
CA ARG A 123 50.28 -13.89 7.43
C ARG A 123 48.86 -13.33 7.55
N THR A 124 48.67 -12.25 8.30
CA THR A 124 47.36 -11.58 8.43
C THR A 124 46.89 -11.04 7.07
N GLY A 125 47.76 -10.33 6.33
CA GLY A 125 47.43 -9.83 5.00
C GLY A 125 47.08 -10.94 4.00
N SER A 126 47.73 -12.12 4.11
CA SER A 126 47.38 -13.29 3.30
C SER A 126 46.01 -13.88 3.67
N ALA A 127 45.66 -13.89 4.96
CA ALA A 127 44.34 -14.33 5.43
C ALA A 127 43.22 -13.36 5.00
N ASP A 128 43.49 -12.05 5.06
CA ASP A 128 42.58 -11.01 4.59
C ASP A 128 42.37 -11.11 3.07
N LEU A 129 43.45 -11.34 2.31
CA LEU A 129 43.37 -11.57 0.87
C LEU A 129 42.52 -12.81 0.54
N ASN A 130 42.72 -13.92 1.25
CA ASN A 130 41.92 -15.13 1.07
C ASN A 130 40.43 -14.87 1.37
N THR A 131 40.14 -14.11 2.43
CA THR A 131 38.78 -13.69 2.77
C THR A 131 38.18 -12.79 1.70
N GLY A 132 38.96 -11.84 1.16
CA GLY A 132 38.56 -10.97 0.06
C GLY A 132 38.26 -11.75 -1.22
N MET A 133 39.10 -12.75 -1.55
CA MET A 133 38.88 -13.65 -2.69
C MET A 133 37.60 -14.47 -2.52
N GLY A 134 37.30 -14.95 -1.30
CA GLY A 134 36.04 -15.61 -0.99
C GLY A 134 34.83 -14.72 -1.22
N LYS A 135 34.86 -13.47 -0.74
CA LYS A 135 33.79 -12.48 -0.99
C LYS A 135 33.62 -12.17 -2.47
N LEU A 136 34.72 -12.05 -3.22
CA LEU A 136 34.69 -11.82 -4.65
C LEU A 136 34.06 -12.99 -5.40
N LYS A 137 34.40 -14.23 -5.03
CA LYS A 137 33.79 -15.44 -5.58
C LYS A 137 32.27 -15.46 -5.35
N THR A 138 31.82 -15.24 -4.12
CA THR A 138 30.38 -15.16 -3.82
C THR A 138 29.70 -14.01 -4.55
N GLY A 139 30.36 -12.86 -4.69
CA GLY A 139 29.86 -11.74 -5.49
C GLY A 139 29.67 -12.10 -6.96
N ALA A 140 30.62 -12.85 -7.55
CA ALA A 140 30.52 -13.33 -8.92
C ALA A 140 29.39 -14.37 -9.11
N GLU A 141 29.24 -15.31 -8.17
CA GLU A 141 28.13 -16.29 -8.18
C GLU A 141 26.76 -15.59 -8.07
N ASN A 142 26.63 -14.57 -7.22
CA ASN A 142 25.41 -13.77 -7.11
C ASN A 142 25.11 -12.97 -8.38
N LEU A 143 26.14 -12.41 -9.02
CA LEU A 143 26.00 -11.68 -10.27
C LEU A 143 25.53 -12.60 -11.40
N ASP A 144 26.13 -13.79 -11.51
CA ASP A 144 25.74 -14.82 -12.48
C ASP A 144 24.26 -15.22 -12.29
N GLY A 145 23.84 -15.52 -11.05
CA GLY A 145 22.43 -15.78 -10.75
C GLY A 145 21.50 -14.59 -11.05
N GLY A 146 21.97 -13.35 -10.84
CA GLY A 146 21.24 -12.14 -11.19
C GLY A 146 21.05 -11.96 -12.70
N LEU A 147 22.06 -12.30 -13.50
CA LEU A 147 22.01 -12.29 -14.97
C LEU A 147 20.99 -13.29 -15.51
N PHE A 148 20.94 -14.51 -14.96
CA PHE A 148 19.91 -15.49 -15.32
C PHE A 148 18.50 -14.97 -15.03
N ARG A 149 18.26 -14.43 -13.82
CA ARG A 149 16.95 -13.86 -13.45
C ARG A 149 16.55 -12.68 -14.33
N LEU A 150 17.50 -11.85 -14.73
CA LEU A 150 17.26 -10.74 -15.66
C LEU A 150 16.91 -11.26 -17.06
N GLY A 151 17.58 -12.31 -17.53
CA GLY A 151 17.26 -12.98 -18.79
C GLY A 151 15.85 -13.55 -18.79
N ASP A 152 15.50 -14.32 -17.76
CA ASP A 152 14.17 -14.91 -17.58
C ASP A 152 13.07 -13.84 -17.51
N GLY A 153 13.26 -12.80 -16.68
CA GLY A 153 12.28 -11.72 -16.56
C GLY A 153 12.11 -10.91 -17.85
N SER A 154 13.19 -10.75 -18.63
CA SER A 154 13.13 -10.08 -19.95
C SER A 154 12.38 -10.94 -20.97
N ALA A 155 12.57 -12.27 -20.94
CA ALA A 155 11.83 -13.22 -21.78
C ALA A 155 10.34 -13.25 -21.41
N GLU A 156 10.01 -13.28 -20.11
CA GLU A 156 8.63 -13.22 -19.62
C GLU A 156 7.94 -11.92 -20.04
N LEU A 157 8.62 -10.78 -19.93
CA LEU A 157 8.10 -9.49 -20.40
C LEU A 157 7.83 -9.51 -21.91
N ALA A 158 8.78 -10.01 -22.70
CA ALA A 158 8.62 -10.10 -24.15
C ALA A 158 7.45 -11.01 -24.53
N GLN A 159 7.29 -12.14 -23.85
CA GLN A 159 6.17 -13.05 -24.06
C GLN A 159 4.85 -12.39 -23.65
N GLY A 160 4.77 -11.79 -22.47
CA GLY A 160 3.58 -11.09 -22.00
C GLY A 160 3.16 -9.94 -22.90
N LEU A 161 4.11 -9.23 -23.53
CA LEU A 161 3.83 -8.20 -24.52
C LEU A 161 3.25 -8.78 -25.81
N ASN A 162 3.78 -9.91 -26.31
CA ASN A 162 3.24 -10.60 -27.48
C ASN A 162 1.84 -11.16 -27.21
N ASP A 163 1.64 -11.85 -26.09
CA ASP A 163 0.33 -12.36 -25.65
C ASP A 163 -0.68 -11.21 -25.46
N GLY A 164 -0.21 -10.07 -24.96
CA GLY A 164 -1.01 -8.86 -24.81
C GLY A 164 -1.48 -8.31 -26.15
N VAL A 165 -0.61 -8.28 -27.16
CA VAL A 165 -0.94 -7.85 -28.52
C VAL A 165 -1.96 -8.80 -29.16
N GLU A 166 -1.81 -10.12 -28.98
CA GLU A 166 -2.79 -11.10 -29.49
C GLU A 166 -4.18 -10.96 -28.84
N LYS A 167 -4.24 -10.52 -27.58
CA LYS A 167 -5.51 -10.29 -26.87
C LYS A 167 -6.20 -9.00 -27.27
N ILE A 168 -5.51 -8.07 -27.94
CA ILE A 168 -6.14 -6.85 -28.46
C ILE A 168 -6.91 -7.25 -29.72
N PRO A 169 -8.26 -7.22 -29.70
CA PRO A 169 -9.03 -7.58 -30.88
C PRO A 169 -8.75 -6.55 -31.98
N ASP A 170 -8.43 -7.01 -33.19
CA ASP A 170 -8.32 -6.14 -34.35
C ASP A 170 -9.73 -5.74 -34.80
N TYR A 171 -10.21 -4.63 -34.24
CA TYR A 171 -11.48 -4.04 -34.63
C TYR A 171 -11.30 -3.28 -35.93
N ASP A 172 -12.07 -3.67 -36.94
CA ASP A 172 -12.18 -2.89 -38.17
C ASP A 172 -12.76 -1.49 -37.89
N LYS A 173 -12.72 -0.59 -38.88
CA LYS A 173 -13.28 0.76 -38.72
C LYS A 173 -14.76 0.74 -38.32
N LYS A 174 -15.54 -0.21 -38.84
CA LYS A 174 -16.99 -0.29 -38.66
C LYS A 174 -17.34 -0.66 -37.22
N ASP A 175 -16.61 -1.60 -36.62
CA ASP A 175 -16.80 -2.03 -35.23
C ASP A 175 -16.41 -0.92 -34.24
N ARG A 176 -15.36 -0.15 -34.54
CA ARG A 176 -14.97 1.02 -33.72
C ARG A 176 -16.01 2.13 -33.78
N ASP A 177 -16.52 2.42 -34.97
CA ASP A 177 -17.55 3.45 -35.15
C ASP A 177 -18.86 3.05 -34.44
N ALA A 178 -19.27 1.78 -34.56
CA ALA A 178 -20.46 1.27 -33.89
C ALA A 178 -20.36 1.36 -32.35
N ARG A 179 -19.22 1.02 -31.76
CA ARG A 179 -18.99 1.15 -30.31
C ARG A 179 -18.94 2.61 -29.86
N THR A 180 -18.38 3.48 -30.70
CA THR A 180 -18.38 4.92 -30.44
C THR A 180 -19.80 5.48 -30.42
N ASP A 181 -20.67 5.03 -31.33
CA ASP A 181 -22.08 5.45 -31.38
C ASP A 181 -22.85 4.99 -30.11
N VAL A 182 -22.59 3.77 -29.62
CA VAL A 182 -23.20 3.27 -28.37
C VAL A 182 -22.70 4.04 -27.13
N MET A 183 -21.44 4.48 -27.12
CA MET A 183 -20.89 5.29 -26.02
C MET A 183 -21.35 6.75 -26.07
N ALA A 184 -21.53 7.30 -27.27
CA ALA A 184 -21.95 8.68 -27.48
C ALA A 184 -23.46 8.87 -27.22
N ASP A 185 -24.28 7.88 -27.58
CA ASP A 185 -25.73 7.94 -27.43
C ASP A 185 -26.28 6.61 -26.87
N PRO A 186 -26.05 6.33 -25.57
CA PRO A 186 -26.40 5.05 -24.96
C PRO A 186 -27.92 4.85 -24.81
N VAL A 187 -28.73 5.92 -24.93
CA VAL A 187 -30.18 5.87 -24.70
C VAL A 187 -30.93 6.65 -25.77
N LYS A 188 -31.16 6.01 -26.92
CA LYS A 188 -32.11 6.51 -27.93
C LYS A 188 -33.53 6.28 -27.42
N LEU A 189 -34.24 7.35 -27.04
CA LEU A 189 -35.66 7.27 -26.69
C LEU A 189 -36.48 6.90 -27.93
N ALA A 190 -36.88 5.63 -28.02
CA ALA A 190 -37.89 5.17 -28.96
C ALA A 190 -39.29 5.65 -28.52
N SER A 191 -39.56 6.95 -28.66
CA SER A 191 -40.90 7.50 -28.41
C SER A 191 -41.75 7.39 -29.67
N LYS A 192 -42.80 6.56 -29.63
CA LYS A 192 -43.81 6.50 -30.68
C LYS A 192 -45.13 6.97 -30.11
N SER A 193 -45.57 8.16 -30.49
CA SER A 193 -46.89 8.66 -30.11
C SER A 193 -47.95 7.95 -30.94
N LEU A 194 -48.82 7.18 -30.28
CA LEU A 194 -49.90 6.44 -30.94
C LEU A 194 -51.02 7.36 -31.43
N HIS A 195 -51.28 8.46 -30.70
CA HIS A 195 -52.40 9.39 -30.92
C HIS A 195 -51.98 10.82 -30.55
N ALA A 196 -51.05 11.39 -31.33
CA ALA A 196 -50.51 12.73 -31.10
C ALA A 196 -51.57 13.82 -31.36
N ALA A 197 -51.66 14.78 -30.45
CA ALA A 197 -52.36 16.03 -30.71
C ALA A 197 -51.51 16.88 -31.68
N PRO A 198 -52.05 17.36 -32.81
CA PRO A 198 -51.27 18.10 -33.82
C PRO A 198 -50.75 19.45 -33.32
N ASN A 199 -51.40 20.07 -32.34
CA ASN A 199 -50.98 21.32 -31.73
C ASN A 199 -51.43 21.44 -30.28
N TYR A 200 -50.88 22.42 -29.54
CA TYR A 200 -51.27 22.68 -28.14
C TYR A 200 -52.78 22.91 -27.98
N GLY A 201 -53.41 23.62 -28.92
CA GLY A 201 -54.85 23.90 -28.88
C GLY A 201 -55.70 22.61 -28.84
N THR A 202 -55.40 21.64 -29.70
CA THR A 202 -56.06 20.33 -29.72
C THR A 202 -55.79 19.52 -28.44
N GLY A 203 -54.59 19.65 -27.85
CA GLY A 203 -54.26 19.01 -26.57
C GLY A 203 -55.05 19.58 -25.38
N PHE A 204 -55.33 20.88 -25.38
CA PHE A 204 -56.09 21.56 -24.31
C PHE A 204 -57.61 21.61 -24.55
N ALA A 205 -58.10 21.32 -25.77
CA ALA A 205 -59.52 21.34 -26.07
C ALA A 205 -60.38 20.45 -25.13
N PRO A 206 -59.98 19.22 -24.78
CA PRO A 206 -60.69 18.39 -23.79
C PRO A 206 -60.92 19.05 -22.42
N TYR A 207 -60.15 20.09 -22.09
CA TYR A 207 -60.23 20.80 -20.82
C TYR A 207 -61.06 22.10 -20.89
N PHE A 208 -60.88 22.90 -21.94
CA PHE A 208 -61.63 24.16 -22.08
C PHE A 208 -63.07 23.97 -22.55
N ILE A 209 -63.34 22.92 -23.34
CA ILE A 209 -64.71 22.62 -23.78
C ILE A 209 -65.63 22.38 -22.58
N PRO A 210 -65.34 21.46 -21.63
CA PRO A 210 -66.20 21.24 -20.48
C PRO A 210 -66.27 22.45 -19.55
N LEU A 211 -65.16 23.19 -19.39
CA LEU A 211 -65.12 24.41 -18.59
C LEU A 211 -66.19 25.43 -19.08
N SER A 212 -66.23 25.66 -20.40
CA SER A 212 -67.20 26.59 -21.00
C SER A 212 -68.65 26.13 -20.83
N LEU A 213 -68.91 24.82 -20.86
CA LEU A 213 -70.24 24.24 -20.67
C LEU A 213 -70.70 24.36 -19.21
N TRP A 214 -69.79 24.14 -18.25
CA TRP A 214 -70.10 24.35 -16.83
C TRP A 214 -70.44 25.81 -16.54
N VAL A 215 -69.61 26.74 -17.03
CA VAL A 215 -69.84 28.17 -16.87
C VAL A 215 -71.14 28.59 -17.57
N GLY A 216 -71.43 28.06 -18.76
CA GLY A 216 -72.70 28.27 -19.47
C GLY A 216 -73.91 27.85 -18.64
N ALA A 217 -73.87 26.65 -18.04
CA ALA A 217 -74.92 26.17 -17.15
C ALA A 217 -75.06 27.04 -15.88
N MET A 218 -73.94 27.47 -15.29
CA MET A 218 -73.92 28.36 -14.13
C MET A 218 -74.60 29.71 -14.44
N VAL A 219 -74.27 30.34 -15.58
CA VAL A 219 -74.88 31.60 -16.03
C VAL A 219 -76.36 31.41 -16.37
N ALA A 220 -76.73 30.31 -17.03
CA ALA A 220 -78.11 30.00 -17.36
C ALA A 220 -79.01 29.92 -16.10
N TYR A 221 -78.53 29.29 -15.01
CA TYR A 221 -79.24 29.25 -13.73
C TYR A 221 -79.14 30.54 -12.88
N MET A 222 -78.35 31.53 -13.32
CA MET A 222 -78.42 32.87 -12.75
C MET A 222 -79.67 33.61 -13.25
N ILE A 223 -80.05 33.37 -14.51
CA ILE A 223 -81.20 33.99 -15.19
C ILE A 223 -82.48 33.16 -14.97
N ILE A 224 -82.40 31.85 -15.18
CA ILE A 224 -83.54 30.93 -15.08
C ILE A 224 -83.58 30.34 -13.68
N GLN A 225 -84.74 30.42 -13.02
CA GLN A 225 -84.90 29.85 -11.69
C GLN A 225 -84.87 28.32 -11.75
N PRO A 226 -84.06 27.64 -10.90
CA PRO A 226 -83.87 26.19 -10.95
C PRO A 226 -85.13 25.37 -10.61
N LEU A 227 -86.08 25.98 -9.87
CA LEU A 227 -87.38 25.40 -9.54
C LEU A 227 -88.48 26.43 -9.83
N ASN A 228 -89.55 26.00 -10.51
CA ASN A 228 -90.67 26.87 -10.81
C ASN A 228 -91.56 27.09 -9.58
N LYS A 229 -91.61 28.32 -9.06
CA LYS A 229 -92.37 28.67 -7.84
C LYS A 229 -93.87 28.34 -7.97
N ARG A 230 -94.45 28.51 -9.17
CA ARG A 230 -95.87 28.25 -9.45
C ARG A 230 -96.22 26.75 -9.41
N ALA A 231 -95.30 25.89 -9.85
CA ALA A 231 -95.51 24.44 -9.85
C ALA A 231 -95.35 23.82 -8.45
N LEU A 232 -94.55 24.47 -7.59
CA LEU A 232 -94.42 24.10 -6.18
C LEU A 232 -95.69 24.39 -5.38
N SER A 233 -96.39 25.49 -5.68
CA SER A 233 -97.64 25.86 -5.00
C SER A 233 -98.85 25.04 -5.44
N THR A 234 -98.84 24.46 -6.65
CA THR A 234 -99.97 23.67 -7.19
C THR A 234 -99.87 22.17 -6.90
N GLY A 235 -98.86 21.71 -6.14
CA GLY A 235 -98.73 20.30 -5.73
C GLY A 235 -98.36 19.33 -6.85
N ALA A 236 -97.77 19.81 -7.96
CA ALA A 236 -97.32 18.95 -9.05
C ALA A 236 -96.26 17.92 -8.58
N SER A 237 -96.18 16.77 -9.24
CA SER A 237 -95.19 15.73 -8.90
C SER A 237 -93.76 16.30 -8.89
N ALA A 238 -93.02 16.05 -7.81
CA ALA A 238 -91.69 16.62 -7.58
C ALA A 238 -90.68 16.27 -8.70
N TRP A 239 -90.82 15.11 -9.33
CA TRP A 239 -90.02 14.72 -10.49
C TRP A 239 -90.31 15.61 -11.71
N ARG A 240 -91.58 15.91 -11.99
CA ARG A 240 -91.96 16.81 -13.09
C ARG A 240 -91.44 18.23 -12.86
N ILE A 241 -91.44 18.71 -11.62
CA ILE A 241 -90.89 20.03 -11.27
C ILE A 241 -89.38 20.09 -11.51
N ALA A 242 -88.64 19.06 -11.10
CA ALA A 242 -87.20 18.97 -11.33
C ALA A 242 -86.86 18.94 -12.83
N PHE A 243 -87.55 18.08 -13.61
CA PHE A 243 -87.35 17.99 -15.06
C PHE A 243 -87.75 19.27 -15.81
N ALA A 244 -88.86 19.91 -15.42
CA ALA A 244 -89.30 21.15 -16.05
C ALA A 244 -88.33 22.32 -15.82
N GLY A 245 -87.65 22.36 -14.66
CA GLY A 245 -86.59 23.35 -14.38
C GLY A 245 -85.25 23.02 -15.05
N TRP A 246 -85.01 21.75 -15.37
CA TRP A 246 -83.80 21.27 -16.01
C TRP A 246 -83.82 21.49 -17.53
N LEU A 247 -84.94 21.14 -18.16
CA LEU A 247 -85.07 21.01 -19.61
C LEU A 247 -84.74 22.30 -20.41
N PRO A 248 -85.16 23.50 -19.99
CA PRO A 248 -84.80 24.73 -20.69
C PRO A 248 -83.29 25.00 -20.70
N VAL A 249 -82.60 24.75 -19.57
CA VAL A 249 -81.15 24.96 -19.48
C VAL A 249 -80.38 23.89 -20.23
N ALA A 250 -80.83 22.63 -20.18
CA ALA A 250 -80.26 21.56 -20.98
C ALA A 250 -80.38 21.85 -22.49
N ALA A 251 -81.54 22.33 -22.94
CA ALA A 251 -81.76 22.72 -24.33
C ALA A 251 -80.84 23.87 -24.78
N ILE A 252 -80.74 24.94 -23.97
CA ILE A 252 -79.82 26.06 -24.22
C ILE A 252 -78.37 25.55 -24.27
N GLY A 253 -77.99 24.67 -23.36
CA GLY A 253 -76.64 24.11 -23.33
C GLY A 253 -76.34 23.20 -24.53
N ILE A 254 -77.30 22.45 -25.06
CA ILE A 254 -77.12 21.66 -26.29
C ILE A 254 -76.92 22.59 -27.49
N LEU A 255 -77.66 23.70 -27.55
CA LEU A 255 -77.41 24.74 -28.56
C LEU A 255 -76.03 25.36 -28.39
N GLN A 256 -75.59 25.61 -27.14
CA GLN A 256 -74.23 26.08 -26.83
C GLN A 256 -73.17 25.09 -27.32
N VAL A 257 -73.37 23.78 -27.18
CA VAL A 257 -72.46 22.75 -27.73
C VAL A 257 -72.35 22.90 -29.24
N GLY A 258 -73.47 23.03 -29.95
CA GLY A 258 -73.46 23.22 -31.41
C GLY A 258 -72.69 24.47 -31.83
N ALA A 259 -72.98 25.61 -31.19
CA ALA A 259 -72.28 26.88 -31.46
C ALA A 259 -70.78 26.81 -31.14
N LEU A 260 -70.43 26.22 -30.01
CA LEU A 260 -69.03 26.04 -29.60
C LEU A 260 -68.28 25.12 -30.56
N MET A 261 -68.88 23.99 -30.96
CA MET A 261 -68.25 23.07 -31.91
C MET A 261 -68.12 23.69 -33.30
N ALA A 262 -69.07 24.51 -33.73
CA ALA A 262 -68.98 25.27 -34.97
C ALA A 262 -67.77 26.21 -34.95
N VAL A 263 -67.58 26.98 -33.88
CA VAL A 263 -66.44 27.89 -33.73
C VAL A 263 -65.12 27.13 -33.63
N LEU A 264 -65.07 26.03 -32.88
CA LEU A 264 -63.84 25.24 -32.74
C LEU A 264 -63.45 24.54 -34.04
N HIS A 265 -64.40 23.98 -34.78
CA HIS A 265 -64.12 23.26 -36.00
C HIS A 265 -63.82 24.20 -37.17
N TRP A 266 -64.68 25.20 -37.44
CA TRP A 266 -64.50 26.11 -38.59
C TRP A 266 -63.64 27.34 -38.29
N GLY A 267 -63.66 27.85 -37.06
CA GLY A 267 -62.87 29.03 -36.68
C GLY A 267 -61.44 28.70 -36.28
N LEU A 268 -61.23 27.57 -35.59
CA LEU A 268 -59.94 27.18 -35.01
C LEU A 268 -59.33 25.92 -35.64
N GLY A 269 -60.00 25.31 -36.62
CA GLY A 269 -59.49 24.14 -37.34
C GLY A 269 -59.35 22.88 -36.48
N LEU A 270 -60.20 22.72 -35.46
CA LEU A 270 -60.14 21.54 -34.59
C LEU A 270 -60.62 20.30 -35.35
N GLU A 271 -59.68 19.43 -35.71
CA GLU A 271 -59.95 18.11 -36.28
C GLU A 271 -60.27 17.10 -35.18
N MET A 272 -61.39 16.38 -35.33
CA MET A 272 -61.84 15.37 -34.38
C MET A 272 -61.81 14.01 -35.06
N ALA A 273 -61.16 13.04 -34.43
CA ALA A 273 -61.18 11.65 -34.91
C ALA A 273 -62.62 11.10 -35.03
N ARG A 274 -63.54 11.52 -34.14
CA ARG A 274 -64.93 11.04 -34.11
C ARG A 274 -65.93 12.17 -33.84
N SER A 275 -66.18 13.04 -34.83
CA SER A 275 -67.04 14.24 -34.70
C SER A 275 -68.43 13.98 -34.12
N ALA A 276 -69.16 12.98 -34.63
CA ALA A 276 -70.50 12.64 -34.14
C ALA A 276 -70.48 12.15 -32.67
N GLY A 277 -69.47 11.35 -32.31
CA GLY A 277 -69.28 10.87 -30.94
C GLY A 277 -68.96 12.00 -29.97
N THR A 278 -68.15 12.97 -30.38
CA THR A 278 -67.84 14.17 -29.59
C THR A 278 -69.09 14.99 -29.30
N ILE A 279 -69.92 15.27 -30.32
CA ILE A 279 -71.14 16.07 -30.15
C ILE A 279 -72.14 15.35 -29.22
N ALA A 280 -72.38 14.05 -29.44
CA ALA A 280 -73.27 13.27 -28.59
C ALA A 280 -72.78 13.19 -27.13
N PHE A 281 -71.47 13.01 -26.94
CA PHE A 281 -70.86 13.01 -25.62
C PHE A 281 -71.00 14.38 -24.93
N LEU A 282 -70.73 15.47 -25.64
CA LEU A 282 -70.88 16.83 -25.10
C LEU A 282 -72.33 17.18 -24.76
N ALA A 283 -73.31 16.70 -25.53
CA ALA A 283 -74.72 16.85 -25.16
C ALA A 283 -75.03 16.18 -23.82
N LEU A 284 -74.48 14.98 -23.57
CA LEU A 284 -74.59 14.29 -22.29
C LEU A 284 -73.87 15.05 -21.16
N VAL A 285 -72.69 15.59 -21.43
CA VAL A 285 -71.93 16.43 -20.47
C VAL A 285 -72.74 17.65 -20.05
N THR A 286 -73.32 18.37 -21.01
CA THR A 286 -74.20 19.51 -20.75
C THR A 286 -75.36 19.13 -19.86
N CYS A 287 -76.03 18.02 -20.18
CA CYS A 287 -77.11 17.46 -19.37
C CYS A 287 -76.66 17.21 -17.91
N CYS A 288 -75.48 16.62 -17.73
CA CYS A 288 -74.85 16.37 -16.44
C CYS A 288 -74.56 17.64 -15.67
N PHE A 289 -73.85 18.59 -16.27
CA PHE A 289 -73.49 19.83 -15.59
C PHE A 289 -74.73 20.65 -15.23
N ALA A 290 -75.71 20.74 -16.13
CA ALA A 290 -76.98 21.40 -15.85
C ALA A 290 -77.69 20.75 -14.64
N SER A 291 -77.74 19.41 -14.56
CA SER A 291 -78.39 18.72 -13.43
C SER A 291 -77.70 18.96 -12.08
N ILE A 292 -76.35 18.98 -12.05
CA ILE A 292 -75.57 19.21 -10.84
C ILE A 292 -75.72 20.67 -10.36
N VAL A 293 -75.60 21.61 -11.30
CA VAL A 293 -75.78 23.05 -11.01
C VAL A 293 -77.20 23.34 -10.54
N GLN A 294 -78.20 22.73 -11.17
CA GLN A 294 -79.59 22.83 -10.74
C GLN A 294 -79.78 22.30 -9.33
N TRP A 295 -79.24 21.12 -9.01
CA TRP A 295 -79.36 20.53 -7.68
C TRP A 295 -78.75 21.42 -6.59
N LEU A 296 -77.52 21.91 -6.80
CA LEU A 296 -76.84 22.79 -5.84
C LEU A 296 -77.61 24.09 -5.60
N ASN A 297 -78.09 24.72 -6.67
CA ASN A 297 -78.90 25.93 -6.58
C ASN A 297 -80.29 25.68 -5.97
N ALA A 298 -80.92 24.54 -6.29
CA ALA A 298 -82.21 24.14 -5.75
C ALA A 298 -82.12 23.81 -4.27
N CYS A 299 -81.02 23.21 -3.80
CA CYS A 299 -80.82 22.85 -2.40
C CYS A 299 -80.49 24.08 -1.54
N PHE A 300 -79.50 24.88 -1.95
CA PHE A 300 -78.90 25.92 -1.10
C PHE A 300 -79.28 27.37 -1.47
N GLY A 301 -80.07 27.58 -2.53
CA GLY A 301 -80.48 28.94 -2.93
C GLY A 301 -79.28 29.81 -3.33
N ALA A 302 -79.15 31.01 -2.74
CA ALA A 302 -78.06 31.94 -3.05
C ALA A 302 -76.67 31.37 -2.74
N ALA A 303 -76.53 30.61 -1.64
CA ALA A 303 -75.28 29.93 -1.29
C ALA A 303 -74.92 28.82 -2.30
N GLY A 304 -75.91 28.24 -2.98
CA GLY A 304 -75.71 27.24 -4.03
C GLY A 304 -74.87 27.76 -5.19
N ARG A 305 -74.98 29.05 -5.52
CA ARG A 305 -74.19 29.68 -6.59
C ARG A 305 -72.70 29.71 -6.25
N ILE A 306 -72.37 29.98 -4.98
CA ILE A 306 -70.99 29.97 -4.49
C ILE A 306 -70.45 28.54 -4.49
N LEU A 307 -71.26 27.55 -4.07
CA LEU A 307 -70.87 26.14 -4.11
C LEU A 307 -70.60 25.65 -5.53
N VAL A 308 -71.39 26.07 -6.53
CA VAL A 308 -71.15 25.74 -7.95
C VAL A 308 -69.79 26.27 -8.41
N LEU A 309 -69.37 27.46 -7.97
CA LEU A 309 -68.05 28.02 -8.25
C LEU A 309 -66.93 27.26 -7.52
N VAL A 310 -67.13 26.89 -6.26
CA VAL A 310 -66.16 26.08 -5.49
C VAL A 310 -65.95 24.72 -6.15
N VAL A 311 -67.04 24.07 -6.56
CA VAL A 311 -67.00 22.80 -7.28
C VAL A 311 -66.29 22.96 -8.64
N LEU A 312 -66.50 24.06 -9.36
CA LEU A 312 -65.75 24.38 -10.58
C LEU A 312 -64.25 24.49 -10.31
N MET A 313 -63.85 25.22 -9.26
CA MET A 313 -62.44 25.37 -8.89
C MET A 313 -61.78 24.03 -8.54
N LEU A 314 -62.49 23.15 -7.82
CA LEU A 314 -61.99 21.80 -7.50
C LEU A 314 -61.87 20.91 -8.75
N GLN A 315 -62.80 21.04 -9.69
CA GLN A 315 -62.75 20.33 -10.98
C GLN A 315 -61.58 20.79 -11.85
N LEU A 316 -61.32 22.10 -11.88
CA LEU A 316 -60.24 22.71 -12.65
C LEU A 316 -58.87 22.09 -12.31
N THR A 317 -58.56 21.96 -11.02
CA THR A 317 -57.27 21.44 -10.56
C THR A 317 -57.19 19.92 -10.58
N SER A 318 -58.32 19.24 -10.38
CA SER A 318 -58.34 17.78 -10.24
C SER A 318 -58.54 17.05 -11.57
N ALA A 319 -59.16 17.64 -12.60
CA ALA A 319 -59.55 16.90 -13.81
C ALA A 319 -58.39 16.44 -14.71
N GLY A 320 -57.13 16.73 -14.35
CA GLY A 320 -55.95 16.27 -15.07
C GLY A 320 -55.83 16.84 -16.48
N GLY A 321 -56.39 18.03 -16.74
CA GLY A 321 -56.48 18.65 -18.06
C GLY A 321 -55.16 19.22 -18.57
N THR A 322 -54.48 20.02 -17.73
CA THR A 322 -53.22 20.69 -18.09
C THR A 322 -51.97 19.88 -17.74
N TYR A 323 -52.04 19.13 -16.63
CA TYR A 323 -51.00 18.22 -16.16
C TYR A 323 -51.60 16.86 -15.83
N PRO A 324 -50.83 15.77 -15.94
CA PRO A 324 -51.27 14.46 -15.45
C PRO A 324 -51.65 14.52 -13.97
N VAL A 325 -52.74 13.87 -13.57
CA VAL A 325 -53.20 13.85 -12.17
C VAL A 325 -52.11 13.30 -11.23
N GLN A 326 -51.22 12.45 -11.72
CA GLN A 326 -50.12 11.85 -10.97
C GLN A 326 -49.07 12.88 -10.51
N THR A 327 -48.98 14.03 -11.18
CA THR A 327 -48.07 15.12 -10.77
C THR A 327 -48.73 16.11 -9.81
N SER A 328 -50.01 15.92 -9.46
CA SER A 328 -50.74 16.78 -8.53
C SER A 328 -50.58 16.31 -7.07
N PRO A 329 -50.65 17.21 -6.07
CA PRO A 329 -50.66 16.84 -4.66
C PRO A 329 -51.74 15.80 -4.33
N GLY A 330 -51.48 14.93 -3.34
CA GLY A 330 -52.34 13.78 -3.01
C GLY A 330 -53.81 14.12 -2.74
N PHE A 331 -54.11 15.32 -2.24
CA PHE A 331 -55.47 15.82 -2.06
C PHE A 331 -56.27 15.83 -3.38
N PHE A 332 -55.70 16.37 -4.47
CA PHE A 332 -56.38 16.45 -5.76
C PHE A 332 -56.45 15.08 -6.45
N GLY A 333 -55.42 14.24 -6.26
CA GLY A 333 -55.43 12.84 -6.72
C GLY A 333 -56.55 12.01 -6.06
N ALA A 334 -56.85 12.24 -4.78
CA ALA A 334 -57.92 11.54 -4.07
C ALA A 334 -59.33 11.97 -4.51
N ILE A 335 -59.51 13.24 -4.86
CA ILE A 335 -60.82 13.79 -5.29
C ILE A 335 -61.08 13.53 -6.78
N HIS A 336 -60.03 13.43 -7.60
CA HIS A 336 -60.09 13.17 -9.04
C HIS A 336 -61.15 12.15 -9.49
N PRO A 337 -61.25 10.93 -8.93
CA PRO A 337 -62.22 9.93 -9.40
C PRO A 337 -63.69 10.27 -9.09
N TYR A 338 -63.95 11.21 -8.18
CA TYR A 338 -65.31 11.59 -7.77
C TYR A 338 -65.88 12.77 -8.54
N LEU A 339 -65.08 13.40 -9.41
CA LEU A 339 -65.48 14.59 -10.14
C LEU A 339 -65.91 14.23 -11.56
N PRO A 340 -67.06 14.77 -12.04
CA PRO A 340 -67.54 14.44 -13.38
C PRO A 340 -66.58 14.92 -14.47
N MET A 341 -65.93 16.08 -14.29
CA MET A 341 -65.01 16.66 -15.28
C MET A 341 -63.80 15.77 -15.60
N THR A 342 -63.35 14.95 -14.65
CA THR A 342 -62.30 13.94 -14.87
C THR A 342 -62.63 13.00 -16.02
N TYR A 343 -63.84 12.44 -16.00
CA TYR A 343 -64.32 11.52 -17.03
C TYR A 343 -64.61 12.24 -18.35
N VAL A 344 -64.99 13.52 -18.29
CA VAL A 344 -65.18 14.34 -19.48
C VAL A 344 -63.87 14.60 -20.21
N VAL A 345 -62.83 15.02 -19.49
CA VAL A 345 -61.51 15.31 -20.06
C VAL A 345 -60.92 14.05 -20.69
N GLU A 346 -60.95 12.91 -20.00
CA GLU A 346 -60.42 11.64 -20.55
C GLU A 346 -61.25 11.16 -21.74
N GLY A 347 -62.58 11.24 -21.68
CA GLY A 347 -63.46 10.88 -22.79
C GLY A 347 -63.23 11.75 -24.04
N LEU A 348 -63.13 13.07 -23.86
CA LEU A 348 -62.86 14.00 -24.95
C LEU A 348 -61.48 13.82 -25.58
N ARG A 349 -60.44 13.49 -24.79
CA ARG A 349 -59.13 13.12 -25.36
C ARG A 349 -59.25 11.97 -26.36
N ARG A 350 -59.95 10.89 -25.99
CA ARG A 350 -60.14 9.72 -26.87
C ARG A 350 -61.02 10.00 -28.10
N LEU A 351 -61.93 10.96 -28.01
CA LEU A 351 -62.81 11.36 -29.10
C LEU A 351 -62.16 12.37 -30.07
N ILE A 352 -61.29 13.24 -29.55
CA ILE A 352 -60.59 14.28 -30.33
C ILE A 352 -59.30 13.73 -30.95
N THR A 353 -58.34 13.25 -30.14
CA THR A 353 -57.02 12.79 -30.63
C THR A 353 -56.99 11.31 -31.03
N GLY A 354 -58.00 10.54 -30.61
CA GLY A 354 -58.15 9.12 -30.95
C GLY A 354 -57.79 8.16 -29.80
N GLY A 355 -58.15 6.89 -29.98
CA GLY A 355 -57.88 5.81 -29.02
C GLY A 355 -59.07 4.89 -28.73
N PRO A 356 -58.90 3.97 -27.74
CA PRO A 356 -59.92 3.02 -27.36
C PRO A 356 -61.14 3.73 -26.76
N LEU A 357 -62.34 3.20 -27.05
CA LEU A 357 -63.62 3.75 -26.60
C LEU A 357 -64.02 3.36 -25.17
N GLY A 358 -63.27 2.47 -24.52
CA GLY A 358 -63.56 2.01 -23.15
C GLY A 358 -63.77 3.17 -22.15
N PRO A 359 -62.84 4.13 -22.05
CA PRO A 359 -63.01 5.30 -21.17
C PRO A 359 -64.20 6.19 -21.54
N VAL A 360 -64.56 6.25 -22.83
CA VAL A 360 -65.72 7.03 -23.31
C VAL A 360 -67.02 6.40 -22.80
N TRP A 361 -67.16 5.08 -22.92
CA TRP A 361 -68.34 4.36 -22.42
C TRP A 361 -68.45 4.43 -20.90
N LEU A 362 -67.33 4.29 -20.18
CA LEU A 362 -67.29 4.50 -18.73
C LEU A 362 -67.72 5.93 -18.37
N GLY A 363 -67.20 6.93 -19.09
CA GLY A 363 -67.60 8.33 -18.91
C GLY A 363 -69.10 8.55 -19.14
N CYS A 364 -69.67 7.98 -20.20
CA CYS A 364 -71.12 8.02 -20.45
C CYS A 364 -71.91 7.40 -19.30
N ALA A 365 -71.49 6.25 -18.78
CA ALA A 365 -72.17 5.57 -17.67
C ALA A 365 -72.10 6.40 -16.37
N VAL A 366 -70.92 6.93 -16.04
CA VAL A 366 -70.70 7.74 -14.83
C VAL A 366 -71.48 9.05 -14.91
N LEU A 367 -71.40 9.79 -16.02
CA LEU A 367 -72.14 11.03 -16.23
C LEU A 367 -73.67 10.78 -16.29
N GLY A 368 -74.08 9.65 -16.84
CA GLY A 368 -75.47 9.15 -16.76
C GLY A 368 -75.93 8.91 -15.32
N ALA A 369 -75.07 8.32 -14.49
CA ALA A 369 -75.37 8.14 -13.07
C ALA A 369 -75.45 9.48 -12.33
N PHE A 370 -74.54 10.42 -12.61
CA PHE A 370 -74.57 11.77 -12.03
C PHE A 370 -75.81 12.56 -12.43
N THR A 371 -76.23 12.51 -13.71
CA THR A 371 -77.47 13.16 -14.17
C THR A 371 -78.69 12.65 -13.43
N VAL A 372 -78.88 11.33 -13.40
CA VAL A 372 -80.02 10.70 -12.71
C VAL A 372 -79.98 10.99 -11.22
N GLY A 373 -78.81 10.88 -10.58
CA GLY A 373 -78.62 11.16 -9.16
C GLY A 373 -78.92 12.63 -8.80
N ALA A 374 -78.40 13.58 -9.56
CA ALA A 374 -78.63 15.00 -9.31
C ALA A 374 -80.10 15.41 -9.54
N LEU A 375 -80.76 14.85 -10.56
CA LEU A 375 -82.20 15.07 -10.78
C LEU A 375 -83.06 14.44 -9.69
N ALA A 376 -82.70 13.25 -9.19
CA ALA A 376 -83.36 12.62 -8.05
C ALA A 376 -83.21 13.45 -6.77
N LEU A 377 -82.02 13.97 -6.49
CA LEU A 377 -81.80 14.86 -5.36
C LEU A 377 -82.54 16.19 -5.54
N THR A 378 -82.63 16.71 -6.77
CA THR A 378 -83.44 17.91 -7.08
C THR A 378 -84.93 17.64 -6.86
N ALA A 379 -85.44 16.49 -7.28
CA ALA A 379 -86.82 16.09 -7.02
C ALA A 379 -87.08 15.91 -5.51
N PHE A 380 -86.14 15.34 -4.76
CA PHE A 380 -86.23 15.23 -3.31
C PHE A 380 -86.27 16.61 -2.62
N THR A 381 -85.41 17.54 -3.02
CA THR A 381 -85.43 18.92 -2.49
C THR A 381 -86.72 19.65 -2.88
N ALA A 382 -87.25 19.44 -4.08
CA ALA A 382 -88.55 19.97 -4.50
C ALA A 382 -89.68 19.44 -3.61
N ARG A 383 -89.70 18.13 -3.32
CA ARG A 383 -90.69 17.51 -2.41
C ARG A 383 -90.59 18.06 -0.98
N ARG A 384 -89.38 18.22 -0.45
CA ARG A 384 -89.17 18.88 0.86
C ARG A 384 -89.69 20.31 0.87
N LYS A 385 -89.48 21.06 -0.22
CA LYS A 385 -89.95 22.45 -0.37
C LYS A 385 -91.45 22.59 -0.65
N GLN A 386 -92.18 21.50 -0.90
CA GLN A 386 -93.65 21.49 -0.99
C GLN A 386 -94.32 21.41 0.39
N VAL A 387 -93.61 20.90 1.40
CA VAL A 387 -94.08 20.90 2.79
C VAL A 387 -93.75 22.26 3.41
N TRP A 388 -94.76 23.02 3.82
CA TRP A 388 -94.57 24.32 4.46
C TRP A 388 -94.12 24.13 5.91
N SER A 389 -92.88 24.53 6.22
CA SER A 389 -92.36 24.59 7.59
C SER A 389 -92.67 25.95 8.23
N LEU A 390 -92.73 25.99 9.57
CA LEU A 390 -93.01 27.18 10.38
C LEU A 390 -92.05 28.35 10.07
N SER A 391 -90.79 28.05 9.77
CA SER A 391 -89.75 28.99 9.33
C SER A 391 -90.01 29.70 7.99
N ARG A 392 -91.05 29.30 7.25
CA ARG A 392 -91.47 29.93 5.99
C ARG A 392 -92.70 30.82 6.15
N LEU A 393 -93.47 30.62 7.23
CA LEU A 393 -94.59 31.47 7.63
C LEU A 393 -94.11 32.72 8.39
N HIS A 394 -92.99 32.62 9.09
CA HIS A 394 -92.26 33.76 9.64
C HIS A 394 -90.87 33.85 8.97
N PRO A 395 -90.72 34.60 7.86
CA PRO A 395 -89.40 34.89 7.34
C PRO A 395 -88.64 35.75 8.36
N GLU A 396 -87.51 35.24 8.85
CA GLU A 396 -86.68 35.86 9.90
C GLU A 396 -86.12 37.25 9.51
N LEU A 397 -86.17 37.61 8.23
CA LEU A 397 -85.75 38.91 7.70
C LEU A 397 -86.65 39.31 6.52
N SER A 398 -87.55 40.27 6.77
CA SER A 398 -88.01 41.18 5.73
C SER A 398 -86.89 42.19 5.47
N LEU A 399 -86.31 42.15 4.28
CA LEU A 399 -85.47 43.21 3.74
C LEU A 399 -86.13 43.71 2.46
#